data_AF-A0A7S0J1X1-F1
#
_entry.id   AF-A0A7S0J1X1-F1
#
_cell.length_a   1.000
_cell.length_b   1.000
_cell.length_c   1.000
_cell.angle_alpha   90.00
_cell.angle_beta   90.00
_cell.angle_gamma   90.00
#
_symmetry.space_group_name_H-M   'P 1'
#
loop_
_entity.id
_entity.type
_entity.pdbx_description
1 polymer ?
#
loop_
_entity_poly.entity_id
_entity_poly.type
_entity_poly.pdbx_seq_one_letter_code
_entity_poly.pdbx_strand_id
1 'polypeptide(L)'
;RLLLQNRAPNSLVSKLKADGLINGIDAAVEEQTRSFMLLEVSVELSESGLARWREVGSQVFGYLRLLSQQGVPPHVIADARAINELNYRYAEASEAQSFVTSASGQLPYYSPELWVEGPARLYAGGEEALRYLLQATADPYSCFVTLTSKSVASSASLTEPIYGTRYGRRPIGAE
;
A
#
# COMPACT_ATOMS: atom_id res chain seq x y z
N ARG A 1 4.97 -2.03 -1.67
CA ARG A 1 5.14 -2.82 -2.92
C ARG A 1 5.83 -4.18 -2.75
N LEU A 2 7.15 -4.26 -2.49
CA LEU A 2 7.93 -5.52 -2.58
C LEU A 2 7.48 -6.69 -1.69
N LEU A 3 6.82 -6.41 -0.57
CA LEU A 3 6.38 -7.44 0.38
C LEU A 3 4.90 -7.78 0.22
N LEU A 4 4.02 -6.78 0.33
CA LEU A 4 2.56 -6.98 0.28
C LEU A 4 2.06 -7.41 -1.09
N GLN A 5 2.73 -6.98 -2.17
CA GLN A 5 2.36 -7.34 -3.55
C GLN A 5 3.20 -8.51 -4.10
N ASN A 6 4.04 -9.15 -3.27
CA ASN A 6 4.96 -10.20 -3.71
C ASN A 6 4.17 -11.42 -4.23
N ARG A 7 4.55 -11.93 -5.41
CA ARG A 7 3.91 -13.10 -6.05
C ARG A 7 4.76 -14.37 -5.97
N ALA A 8 5.84 -14.35 -5.21
CA ALA A 8 6.67 -15.53 -4.99
C ALA A 8 5.87 -16.67 -4.32
N PRO A 9 6.31 -17.94 -4.47
CA PRO A 9 5.74 -19.05 -3.71
C PRO A 9 5.75 -18.74 -2.21
N ASN A 10 4.70 -19.18 -1.50
CA ASN A 10 4.49 -18.93 -0.06
C ASN A 10 4.32 -17.45 0.35
N SER A 11 4.14 -16.53 -0.60
CA SER A 11 3.74 -15.16 -0.27
C SER A 11 2.27 -15.07 0.14
N LEU A 12 1.90 -13.96 0.80
CA LEU A 12 0.51 -13.61 1.11
C LEU A 12 -0.40 -13.69 -0.13
N VAL A 13 0.07 -13.12 -1.25
CA VAL A 13 -0.69 -13.08 -2.51
C VAL A 13 -0.90 -14.47 -3.07
N SER A 14 0.17 -15.27 -3.12
CA SER A 14 0.12 -16.64 -3.63
C SER A 14 -0.82 -17.52 -2.79
N LYS A 15 -0.81 -17.35 -1.46
CA LYS A 15 -1.72 -18.05 -0.55
C LYS A 15 -3.18 -17.67 -0.76
N LEU A 16 -3.51 -16.37 -0.74
CA LEU A 16 -4.87 -15.89 -0.94
C LEU A 16 -5.44 -16.22 -2.33
N LYS A 17 -4.59 -16.27 -3.36
CA LYS A 17 -4.97 -16.72 -4.70
C LYS A 17 -5.23 -18.22 -4.75
N ALA A 18 -4.38 -19.04 -4.12
CA ALA A 18 -4.56 -20.49 -4.07
C ALA A 18 -5.85 -20.88 -3.33
N ASP A 19 -6.24 -20.11 -2.32
CA ASP A 19 -7.51 -20.28 -1.60
C ASP A 19 -8.73 -19.75 -2.39
N GLY A 20 -8.51 -19.18 -3.58
CA GLY A 20 -9.57 -18.64 -4.43
C GLY A 20 -10.23 -17.37 -3.90
N LEU A 21 -9.59 -16.65 -2.98
CA LEU A 21 -10.17 -15.49 -2.29
C LEU A 21 -9.94 -14.17 -3.02
N ILE A 22 -8.85 -14.03 -3.77
CA ILE A 22 -8.48 -12.76 -4.41
C ILE A 22 -8.03 -12.96 -5.86
N ASN A 23 -8.21 -11.93 -6.68
CA ASN A 23 -7.64 -11.82 -8.02
C ASN A 23 -6.34 -11.00 -8.02
N GLY A 24 -6.23 -10.05 -7.08
CA GLY A 24 -5.12 -9.12 -6.98
C GLY A 24 -5.05 -8.43 -5.63
N ILE A 25 -3.85 -7.94 -5.31
CA ILE A 25 -3.62 -7.01 -4.21
C ILE A 25 -2.67 -5.93 -4.69
N ASP A 26 -2.99 -4.70 -4.37
CA ASP A 26 -2.10 -3.55 -4.50
C ASP A 26 -1.90 -2.90 -3.12
N ALA A 27 -0.81 -2.16 -2.99
CA ALA A 27 -0.41 -1.55 -1.74
C ALA A 27 0.54 -0.38 -2.02
N ALA A 28 0.07 0.82 -1.72
CA ALA A 28 0.76 2.07 -2.02
C ALA A 28 0.64 3.04 -0.85
N VAL A 29 1.58 3.99 -0.78
CA VAL A 29 1.38 5.19 0.03
C VAL A 29 0.55 6.14 -0.82
N GLU A 30 -0.72 6.31 -0.45
CA GLU A 30 -1.69 7.09 -1.23
C GLU A 30 -1.54 8.58 -0.95
N GLU A 31 -1.37 8.94 0.32
CA GLU A 31 -1.16 10.32 0.74
C GLU A 31 0.02 10.43 1.69
N GLN A 32 0.87 11.40 1.44
CA GLN A 32 1.97 11.77 2.31
C GLN A 32 2.00 13.28 2.44
N THR A 33 1.63 13.77 3.61
CA THR A 33 1.74 15.18 3.98
C THR A 33 2.81 15.35 5.05
N ARG A 34 3.06 16.60 5.47
CA ARG A 34 3.92 16.87 6.63
C ARG A 34 3.33 16.35 7.95
N SER A 35 2.04 16.04 7.99
CA SER A 35 1.31 15.72 9.21
C SER A 35 0.90 14.26 9.31
N PHE A 36 0.63 13.59 8.19
CA PHE A 36 0.20 12.20 8.17
C PHE A 36 0.59 11.49 6.87
N MET A 37 0.54 10.16 6.92
CA MET A 37 0.70 9.28 5.78
C MET A 37 -0.42 8.24 5.78
N LEU A 38 -0.94 7.91 4.61
CA LEU A 38 -1.92 6.84 4.39
C LEU A 38 -1.29 5.71 3.59
N LEU A 39 -1.17 4.53 4.21
CA LEU A 39 -0.91 3.27 3.51
C LEU A 39 -2.25 2.69 3.08
N GLU A 40 -2.49 2.63 1.78
CA GLU A 40 -3.64 1.93 1.22
C GLU A 40 -3.24 0.50 0.82
N VAL A 41 -4.10 -0.47 1.14
CA VAL A 41 -4.00 -1.85 0.66
C VAL A 41 -5.31 -2.23 -0.01
N SER A 42 -5.32 -2.21 -1.35
CA SER A 42 -6.51 -2.49 -2.15
C SER A 42 -6.50 -3.97 -2.55
N VAL A 43 -7.56 -4.70 -2.21
CA VAL A 43 -7.68 -6.13 -2.52
C VAL A 43 -8.83 -6.35 -3.49
N GLU A 44 -8.53 -6.94 -4.64
CA GLU A 44 -9.54 -7.37 -5.61
C GLU A 44 -10.08 -8.75 -5.19
N LEU A 45 -11.25 -8.76 -4.55
CA LEU A 45 -11.88 -9.98 -4.04
C LEU A 45 -12.56 -10.78 -5.15
N SER A 46 -12.47 -12.11 -5.07
CA SER A 46 -13.37 -13.00 -5.83
C SER A 46 -14.77 -13.02 -5.19
N GLU A 47 -15.73 -13.72 -5.80
CA GLU A 47 -17.05 -13.94 -5.16
C GLU A 47 -16.93 -14.66 -3.80
N SER A 48 -16.05 -15.67 -3.71
CA SER A 48 -15.77 -16.36 -2.44
C SER A 48 -15.04 -15.44 -1.45
N GLY A 49 -14.11 -14.63 -1.96
CA GLY A 49 -13.40 -13.62 -1.18
C GLY A 49 -14.33 -12.57 -0.59
N LEU A 50 -15.33 -12.15 -1.33
CA LEU A 50 -16.34 -11.20 -0.87
C LEU A 50 -17.15 -11.75 0.30
N ALA A 51 -17.55 -13.03 0.26
CA ALA A 51 -18.23 -13.68 1.38
C ALA A 51 -17.32 -13.84 2.62
N ARG A 52 -16.00 -13.91 2.41
CA ARG A 52 -14.97 -14.15 3.43
C ARG A 52 -14.02 -12.96 3.60
N TRP A 53 -14.46 -11.73 3.32
CA TRP A 53 -13.56 -10.57 3.25
C TRP A 53 -12.85 -10.28 4.57
N ARG A 54 -13.47 -10.61 5.71
CA ARG A 54 -12.87 -10.50 7.04
C ARG A 54 -11.69 -11.45 7.23
N GLU A 55 -11.76 -12.65 6.65
CA GLU A 55 -10.65 -13.60 6.65
C GLU A 55 -9.49 -13.06 5.81
N VAL A 56 -9.78 -12.52 4.63
CA VAL A 56 -8.78 -11.87 3.78
C VAL A 56 -8.09 -10.73 4.54
N GLY A 57 -8.88 -9.83 5.16
CA GLY A 57 -8.35 -8.76 6.00
C GLY A 57 -7.51 -9.28 7.16
N SER A 58 -7.93 -10.36 7.82
CA SER A 58 -7.17 -10.98 8.92
C SER A 58 -5.81 -11.52 8.43
N GLN A 59 -5.75 -12.12 7.24
CA GLN A 59 -4.47 -12.58 6.67
C GLN A 59 -3.55 -11.41 6.30
N VAL A 60 -4.09 -10.30 5.77
CA VAL A 60 -3.33 -9.08 5.50
C VAL A 60 -2.73 -8.51 6.79
N PHE A 61 -3.54 -8.33 7.83
CA PHE A 61 -3.06 -7.83 9.12
C PHE A 61 -2.12 -8.82 9.83
N GLY A 62 -2.35 -10.12 9.68
CA GLY A 62 -1.43 -11.16 10.16
C GLY A 62 -0.03 -11.01 9.53
N TYR A 63 0.02 -10.73 8.23
CA TYR A 63 1.29 -10.48 7.53
C TYR A 63 1.95 -9.16 7.95
N LEU A 64 1.18 -8.08 8.11
CA LEU A 64 1.71 -6.80 8.63
C LEU A 64 2.29 -6.97 10.04
N ARG A 65 1.60 -7.73 10.90
CA ARG A 65 2.06 -8.04 12.26
C ARG A 65 3.34 -8.87 12.25
N LEU A 66 3.44 -9.86 11.36
CA LEU A 66 4.65 -10.65 11.16
C LEU A 66 5.84 -9.75 10.82
N LEU A 67 5.66 -8.84 9.85
CA LEU A 67 6.71 -7.90 9.44
C LEU A 67 7.07 -6.91 10.55
N SER A 68 6.09 -6.45 11.33
CA SER A 68 6.32 -5.56 12.47
C SER A 68 7.14 -6.22 13.59
N GLN A 69 6.92 -7.51 13.84
CA GLN A 69 7.61 -8.27 14.90
C GLN A 69 9.01 -8.74 14.47
N GLN A 70 9.12 -9.28 13.25
CA GLN A 70 10.36 -9.89 12.76
C GLN A 70 11.25 -8.93 11.98
N GLY A 71 10.70 -7.79 11.56
CA GLY A 71 11.35 -6.87 10.64
C GLY A 71 11.32 -7.36 9.19
N VAL A 72 11.75 -6.49 8.29
CA VAL A 72 11.95 -6.84 6.88
C VAL A 72 13.30 -7.54 6.73
N PRO A 73 13.38 -8.68 6.01
CA PRO A 73 14.64 -9.35 5.77
C PRO A 73 15.67 -8.39 5.12
N PRO A 74 16.93 -8.34 5.58
CA PRO A 74 17.93 -7.39 5.07
C PRO A 74 18.17 -7.50 3.56
N HIS A 75 18.09 -8.72 3.00
CA HIS A 75 18.26 -8.93 1.56
C HIS A 75 17.17 -8.20 0.75
N VAL A 76 15.93 -8.09 1.24
CA VAL A 76 14.85 -7.38 0.53
C VAL A 76 15.17 -5.89 0.42
N ILE A 77 15.76 -5.30 1.47
CA ILE A 77 16.18 -3.89 1.45
C ILE A 77 17.36 -3.70 0.49
N ALA A 78 18.32 -4.63 0.51
CA ALA A 78 19.46 -4.60 -0.41
C ALA A 78 19.02 -4.73 -1.88
N ASP A 79 18.11 -5.66 -2.17
CA ASP A 79 17.53 -5.86 -3.50
C ASP A 79 16.76 -4.62 -3.94
N ALA A 80 15.96 -4.03 -3.05
CA ALA A 80 15.24 -2.79 -3.32
C ALA A 80 16.21 -1.66 -3.69
N ARG A 81 17.29 -1.48 -2.92
CA ARG A 81 18.33 -0.48 -3.20
C ARG A 81 18.98 -0.71 -4.55
N ALA A 82 19.37 -1.95 -4.85
CA ALA A 82 19.99 -2.31 -6.12
C ALA A 82 19.07 -2.04 -7.32
N ILE A 83 17.79 -2.42 -7.22
CA ILE A 83 16.79 -2.17 -8.28
C ILE A 83 16.60 -0.67 -8.51
N ASN A 84 16.44 0.12 -7.45
CA ASN A 84 16.27 1.57 -7.55
C ASN A 84 17.52 2.25 -8.14
N GLU A 85 18.72 1.82 -7.75
CA GLU A 85 19.98 2.31 -8.32
C GLU A 85 20.08 2.03 -9.82
N LEU A 86 19.73 0.80 -10.25
CA LEU A 86 19.73 0.44 -11.66
C LEU A 86 18.70 1.24 -12.45
N ASN A 87 17.48 1.37 -11.93
CA ASN A 87 16.42 2.17 -12.56
C ASN A 87 16.83 3.63 -12.74
N TYR A 88 17.51 4.21 -11.74
CA TYR A 88 18.02 5.57 -11.82
C TYR A 88 19.16 5.70 -12.86
N ARG A 89 20.16 4.81 -12.77
CA ARG A 89 21.36 4.87 -13.63
C ARG A 89 21.05 4.66 -15.12
N TYR A 90 20.06 3.82 -15.42
CA TYR A 90 19.67 3.47 -16.79
C TYR A 90 18.31 4.07 -17.18
N ALA A 91 17.87 5.13 -16.49
CA ALA A 91 16.64 5.82 -16.84
C ALA A 91 16.72 6.39 -18.27
N GLU A 92 15.71 6.10 -19.08
CA GLU A 92 15.56 6.72 -20.39
C GLU A 92 15.11 8.18 -20.24
N ALA A 93 15.43 9.00 -21.25
CA ALA A 93 14.96 10.37 -21.29
C ALA A 93 13.41 10.39 -21.37
N SER A 94 12.78 11.00 -20.38
CA SER A 94 11.35 11.24 -20.39
C SER A 94 11.00 12.49 -21.21
N GLU A 95 9.72 12.61 -21.58
CA GLU A 95 9.22 13.82 -22.21
C GLU A 95 9.48 15.05 -21.32
N ALA A 96 9.96 16.14 -21.92
CA ALA A 96 10.38 17.33 -21.19
C ALA A 96 9.29 17.87 -20.25
N GLN A 97 8.02 17.85 -20.68
CA GLN A 97 6.90 18.27 -19.85
C GLN A 97 6.74 17.38 -18.62
N SER A 98 6.71 16.06 -18.79
CA SER A 98 6.60 15.10 -17.67
C SER A 98 7.76 15.23 -16.70
N PHE A 99 8.98 15.40 -17.22
CA PHE A 99 10.17 15.61 -16.41
C PHE A 99 10.02 16.87 -15.54
N VAL A 100 9.74 18.03 -16.15
CA VAL A 100 9.63 19.30 -15.43
C VAL A 100 8.51 19.25 -14.39
N THR A 101 7.36 18.65 -14.71
CA THR A 101 6.25 18.48 -13.76
C THR A 101 6.66 17.62 -12.56
N SER A 102 7.25 16.44 -12.81
CA SER A 102 7.68 15.54 -11.74
C SER A 102 8.74 16.19 -10.86
N ALA A 103 9.77 16.75 -11.48
CA ALA A 103 10.88 17.46 -10.85
C ALA A 103 10.44 18.61 -9.95
N SER A 104 9.57 19.48 -10.45
CA SER A 104 9.07 20.64 -9.71
C SER A 104 8.31 20.20 -8.45
N GLY A 105 7.61 19.06 -8.51
CA GLY A 105 6.93 18.46 -7.36
C GLY A 105 7.87 17.97 -6.25
N GLN A 106 9.15 17.74 -6.55
CA GLN A 106 10.15 17.26 -5.58
C GLN A 106 10.87 18.37 -4.82
N LEU A 107 10.86 19.59 -5.37
CA LEU A 107 11.54 20.76 -4.78
C LEU A 107 11.14 21.07 -3.32
N PRO A 108 9.90 20.84 -2.86
CA PRO A 108 9.54 21.03 -1.46
C PRO A 108 10.13 19.98 -0.50
N TYR A 109 10.65 18.86 -1.01
CA TYR A 109 11.08 17.69 -0.23
C TYR A 109 12.60 17.45 -0.29
N TYR A 110 13.25 17.85 -1.38
CA TYR A 110 14.67 17.60 -1.65
C TYR A 110 15.41 18.90 -1.94
N SER A 111 16.69 18.95 -1.58
CA SER A 111 17.56 20.07 -1.93
C SER A 111 17.83 20.14 -3.44
N PRO A 112 18.29 21.28 -3.99
CA PRO A 112 18.60 21.44 -5.41
C PRO A 112 19.65 20.45 -5.98
N GLU A 113 20.40 19.77 -5.12
CA GLU A 113 21.35 18.72 -5.51
C GLU A 113 20.68 17.35 -5.62
N LEU A 114 19.52 17.15 -4.98
CA LEU A 114 18.84 15.87 -4.82
C LEU A 114 17.48 15.78 -5.51
N TRP A 115 16.92 16.86 -6.08
CA TRP A 115 15.56 16.83 -6.65
C TRP A 115 15.35 15.79 -7.77
N VAL A 116 16.42 15.34 -8.45
CA VAL A 116 16.37 14.25 -9.44
C VAL A 116 16.57 12.89 -8.78
N GLU A 117 17.67 12.70 -8.03
CA GLU A 117 18.04 11.37 -7.52
C GLU A 117 17.34 11.00 -6.20
N GLY A 118 16.97 11.99 -5.41
CA GLY A 118 16.28 11.88 -4.13
C GLY A 118 15.06 10.98 -4.14
N PRO A 119 14.08 11.19 -5.04
CA PRO A 119 12.91 10.31 -5.14
C PRO A 119 13.21 8.96 -5.79
N ALA A 120 14.32 8.83 -6.53
CA ALA A 120 14.64 7.65 -7.33
C ALA A 120 15.48 6.61 -6.57
N ARG A 121 16.15 6.99 -5.48
CA ARG A 121 17.10 6.14 -4.76
C ARG A 121 16.65 5.88 -3.33
N LEU A 122 17.10 4.75 -2.79
CA LEU A 122 16.85 4.38 -1.39
C LEU A 122 18.13 4.59 -0.57
N TYR A 123 18.08 5.57 0.33
CA TYR A 123 19.21 5.95 1.17
C TYR A 123 19.31 5.09 2.45
N ALA A 124 20.48 5.11 3.09
CA ALA A 124 20.66 4.52 4.41
C ALA A 124 19.95 5.35 5.49
N GLY A 125 19.51 4.72 6.58
CA GLY A 125 18.85 5.40 7.71
C GLY A 125 17.33 5.38 7.66
N GLY A 126 16.72 4.78 6.63
CA GLY A 126 15.25 4.61 6.53
C GLY A 126 14.69 3.45 7.35
N GLU A 127 15.55 2.62 7.95
CA GLU A 127 15.16 1.40 8.67
C GLU A 127 14.30 1.69 9.91
N GLU A 128 14.56 2.81 10.60
CA GLU A 128 13.76 3.26 11.74
C GLU A 128 12.37 3.72 11.31
N ALA A 129 12.30 4.53 10.25
CA ALA A 129 11.02 4.97 9.67
C ALA A 129 10.19 3.78 9.16
N LEU A 130 10.83 2.78 8.54
CA LEU A 130 10.18 1.55 8.12
C LEU A 130 9.62 0.76 9.32
N ARG A 131 10.40 0.64 10.40
CA ARG A 131 9.95 -0.02 11.63
C ARG A 131 8.74 0.70 12.23
N TYR A 132 8.79 2.03 12.30
CA TYR A 132 7.67 2.85 12.77
C TYR A 132 6.42 2.63 11.93
N LEU A 133 6.54 2.66 10.59
CA LEU A 133 5.43 2.43 9.67
C LEU A 133 4.80 1.05 9.89
N LEU A 134 5.62 -0.01 9.99
CA LEU A 134 5.12 -1.38 10.23
C LEU A 134 4.43 -1.52 11.58
N GLN A 135 4.91 -0.84 12.62
CA GLN A 135 4.26 -0.81 13.93
C GLN A 135 2.93 -0.06 13.88
N ALA A 136 2.89 1.11 13.27
CA ALA A 136 1.69 1.94 13.16
C ALA A 136 0.59 1.31 12.30
N THR A 137 0.94 0.40 11.37
CA THR A 137 -0.01 -0.21 10.43
C THR A 137 -0.37 -1.67 10.78
N ALA A 138 0.22 -2.26 11.81
CA ALA A 138 -0.03 -3.66 12.19
C ALA A 138 -1.32 -3.86 13.02
N ASP A 139 -1.92 -2.78 13.54
CA ASP A 139 -3.16 -2.85 14.30
C ASP A 139 -4.40 -2.69 13.39
N PRO A 140 -5.28 -3.71 13.29
CA PRO A 140 -6.53 -3.59 12.52
C PRO A 140 -7.47 -2.50 13.04
N TYR A 141 -7.31 -2.02 14.28
CA TYR A 141 -8.11 -0.91 14.81
C TYR A 141 -7.56 0.47 14.46
N SER A 142 -6.37 0.54 13.84
CA SER A 142 -5.77 1.79 13.34
C SER A 142 -6.06 2.04 11.85
N CYS A 143 -7.09 1.40 11.29
CA CYS A 143 -7.45 1.54 9.88
C CYS A 143 -8.94 1.83 9.66
N PHE A 144 -9.25 2.27 8.44
CA PHE A 144 -10.62 2.27 7.91
C PHE A 144 -10.72 1.21 6.82
N VAL A 145 -11.73 0.35 6.91
CA VAL A 145 -11.99 -0.68 5.90
C VAL A 145 -13.17 -0.25 5.03
N THR A 146 -12.94 -0.21 3.72
CA THR A 146 -13.97 0.05 2.72
C THR A 146 -14.25 -1.23 1.95
N LEU A 147 -15.51 -1.69 1.96
CA LEU A 147 -15.96 -2.83 1.16
C LEU A 147 -16.88 -2.32 0.05
N THR A 148 -16.43 -2.43 -1.19
CA THR A 148 -17.17 -1.98 -2.38
C THR A 148 -17.73 -3.17 -3.13
N SER A 149 -19.06 -3.29 -3.18
CA SER A 149 -19.75 -4.35 -3.93
C SER A 149 -21.20 -3.96 -4.23
N LYS A 150 -21.77 -4.49 -5.32
CA LYS A 150 -23.22 -4.40 -5.56
C LYS A 150 -24.03 -5.10 -4.47
N SER A 151 -23.49 -6.14 -3.84
CA SER A 151 -24.19 -6.91 -2.79
C SER A 151 -24.42 -6.11 -1.50
N VAL A 152 -23.66 -5.04 -1.26
CA VAL A 152 -23.82 -4.20 -0.06
C VAL A 152 -24.77 -3.02 -0.28
N ALA A 153 -25.37 -2.88 -1.47
CA ALA A 153 -26.25 -1.78 -1.80
C ALA A 153 -27.46 -1.65 -0.85
N SER A 154 -28.02 -2.76 -0.39
CA SER A 154 -29.12 -2.77 0.59
C SER A 154 -28.73 -2.17 1.95
N SER A 155 -27.44 -2.17 2.26
CA SER A 155 -26.87 -1.63 3.49
C SER A 155 -26.39 -0.19 3.36
N ALA A 156 -26.44 0.39 2.15
CA ALA A 156 -25.96 1.72 1.83
C ALA A 156 -27.09 2.75 1.94
N SER A 157 -27.43 3.16 3.17
CA SER A 157 -28.53 4.09 3.45
C SER A 157 -28.15 5.57 3.26
N LEU A 158 -26.86 5.89 3.29
CA LEU A 158 -26.33 7.25 3.19
C LEU A 158 -26.01 7.61 1.73
N THR A 159 -25.98 8.91 1.45
CA THR A 159 -25.61 9.47 0.14
C THR A 159 -24.52 10.52 0.34
N GLU A 160 -23.43 10.41 -0.40
CA GLU A 160 -22.38 11.42 -0.46
C GLU A 160 -22.87 12.66 -1.25
N PRO A 161 -22.67 13.90 -0.74
CA PRO A 161 -23.32 15.10 -1.28
C PRO A 161 -22.87 15.56 -2.67
N ILE A 162 -21.65 15.26 -3.11
CA ILE A 162 -21.09 15.78 -4.37
C ILE A 162 -21.41 14.87 -5.56
N TYR A 163 -21.12 13.58 -5.43
CA TYR A 163 -21.26 12.59 -6.50
C TYR A 163 -22.50 11.71 -6.35
N GLY A 164 -23.22 11.81 -5.22
CA GLY A 164 -24.42 11.00 -4.98
C GLY A 164 -24.12 9.53 -4.66
N THR A 165 -22.86 9.20 -4.34
CA THR A 165 -22.45 7.82 -4.04
C THR A 165 -23.20 7.28 -2.83
N ARG A 166 -23.83 6.11 -3.00
CA ARG A 166 -24.51 5.41 -1.90
C ARG A 166 -23.50 4.67 -1.04
N TYR A 167 -23.54 4.88 0.27
CA TYR A 167 -22.64 4.20 1.22
C TYR A 167 -23.30 3.91 2.57
N GLY A 168 -22.64 3.12 3.40
CA GLY A 168 -23.04 2.86 4.78
C GLY A 168 -21.81 2.82 5.69
N ARG A 169 -21.99 3.12 6.98
CA ARG A 169 -20.92 3.07 7.98
C ARG A 169 -21.32 2.11 9.10
N ARG A 170 -20.40 1.23 9.48
CA ARG A 170 -20.58 0.28 10.60
C ARG A 170 -19.31 0.21 11.44
N PRO A 171 -19.41 0.02 12.77
CA PRO A 171 -18.25 -0.30 13.60
C PRO A 171 -17.63 -1.64 13.18
N ILE A 172 -16.30 -1.71 13.19
CA ILE A 172 -15.58 -2.97 13.01
C ILE A 172 -15.78 -3.79 14.30
N GLY A 173 -16.53 -4.90 14.22
CA GLY A 173 -16.77 -5.82 15.35
C GLY A 173 -18.20 -5.89 15.91
N ALA A 174 -19.17 -5.21 15.29
CA ALA A 174 -20.58 -5.23 15.75
C ALA A 174 -21.40 -6.48 15.32
N GLU A 175 -20.73 -7.57 14.90
CA GLU A 175 -21.33 -8.88 14.54
C GLU A 175 -20.38 -10.01 14.98
#